data_AF-A0AAV9S2D0-F1
#
_entry.id   AF-A0AAV9S2D0-F1
#
_cell.length_a   1.000
_cell.length_b   1.000
_cell.length_c   1.000
_cell.angle_alpha   90.00
_cell.angle_beta   90.00
_cell.angle_gamma   90.00
#
_symmetry.space_group_name_H-M   'P 1'
#
loop_
_entity.id
_entity.type
_entity.pdbx_description
1 polymer ?
#
loop_
_entity_poly.entity_id
_entity_poly.type
_entity_poly.pdbx_seq_one_letter_code
_entity_poly.pdbx_strand_id
1 'polypeptide(L)'
;MADMDFTDLIAVFYLWRAEKRRRRRRPWVHQILQGWEQFGDYHHLLQELRLDDGRFQRFFRLSRTQFEDLLSCVGRRIGLQDTNYRGCIPTAERLSICLRHAAVVISGTELARQIHREIQRDVEELVAHGNMRPHLGVILVGDDPASHTYVKNKTRAATILGISSDTVVRPSSVSQEELLELIDKMNRDWRVSGLLVQLPLPDHINERAVCNAIAPEKDVDGFHIVNIGKLCLDQRSMVPATPAAVWEMIKRA
;
A
#
# COMPACT_ATOMS: atom_id res chain seq x y z
N MET A 1 -36.13 -28.46 24.18
CA MET A 1 -34.87 -27.76 23.87
C MET A 1 -35.21 -26.29 23.86
N ALA A 2 -34.69 -25.53 24.82
CA ALA A 2 -35.10 -24.15 25.08
C ALA A 2 -34.66 -23.20 23.96
N ASP A 3 -35.56 -22.28 23.57
CA ASP A 3 -35.31 -21.21 22.61
C ASP A 3 -34.24 -20.26 23.15
N MET A 4 -33.17 -20.11 22.39
CA MET A 4 -32.04 -19.26 22.72
C MET A 4 -32.32 -17.85 22.19
N ASP A 5 -32.42 -16.87 23.08
CA ASP A 5 -32.76 -15.47 22.75
C ASP A 5 -31.55 -14.74 22.12
N PHE A 6 -31.82 -13.66 21.40
CA PHE A 6 -30.82 -12.76 20.82
C PHE A 6 -29.79 -12.28 21.86
N THR A 7 -30.21 -12.14 23.12
CA THR A 7 -29.34 -11.80 24.24
C THR A 7 -28.31 -12.89 24.54
N ASP A 8 -28.69 -14.16 24.43
CA ASP A 8 -27.79 -15.31 24.60
C ASP A 8 -26.78 -15.39 23.45
N LEU A 9 -27.22 -15.07 22.22
CA LEU A 9 -26.38 -15.02 21.03
C LEU A 9 -25.29 -13.93 21.14
N ILE A 10 -25.64 -12.77 21.71
CA ILE A 10 -24.69 -11.70 22.02
C ILE A 10 -23.72 -12.13 23.13
N ALA A 11 -24.20 -12.80 24.18
CA ALA A 11 -23.35 -13.30 25.26
C ALA A 11 -22.32 -14.33 24.75
N VAL A 12 -22.76 -15.27 23.89
CA VAL A 12 -21.89 -16.25 23.23
C VAL A 12 -20.88 -15.55 22.31
N PHE A 13 -21.27 -14.51 21.58
CA PHE A 13 -20.35 -13.72 20.75
C PHE A 13 -19.28 -13.00 21.59
N TYR A 14 -19.65 -12.41 22.72
CA TYR A 14 -18.69 -11.77 23.63
C TYR A 14 -17.77 -12.77 24.33
N LEU A 15 -18.28 -13.95 24.72
CA LEU A 15 -17.48 -15.05 25.26
C LEU A 15 -16.48 -15.57 24.21
N TRP A 16 -16.92 -15.83 22.98
CA TRP A 16 -16.05 -16.22 21.88
C TRP A 16 -14.99 -15.16 21.55
N ARG A 17 -15.35 -13.87 21.60
CA ARG A 17 -14.43 -12.76 21.39
C ARG A 17 -13.40 -12.61 22.53
N ALA A 18 -13.80 -12.86 23.77
CA ALA A 18 -12.91 -12.93 24.92
C ALA A 18 -11.93 -14.11 24.81
N GLU A 19 -12.40 -15.24 24.30
CA GLU A 19 -11.60 -16.45 24.07
C GLU A 19 -10.60 -16.28 22.91
N LYS A 20 -10.98 -15.57 21.84
CA LYS A 20 -10.06 -15.19 20.75
C LYS A 20 -8.98 -14.19 21.18
N ARG A 21 -9.25 -13.32 22.16
CA ARG A 21 -8.23 -12.46 22.80
C ARG A 21 -7.27 -13.25 23.70
N ARG A 22 -7.65 -14.45 24.14
CA ARG A 22 -6.74 -15.47 24.68
C ARG A 22 -6.05 -16.26 23.56
N ARG A 23 -5.54 -15.59 22.53
CA ARG A 23 -4.37 -16.13 21.81
C ARG A 23 -3.33 -16.44 22.87
N ARG A 24 -3.08 -17.74 23.11
CA ARG A 24 -2.15 -18.27 24.11
C ARG A 24 -0.96 -17.33 24.21
N ARG A 25 -0.90 -16.52 25.29
CA ARG A 25 0.35 -15.86 25.68
C ARG A 25 1.35 -16.99 25.78
N ARG A 26 2.34 -16.98 24.89
CA ARG A 26 3.34 -18.04 24.77
C ARG A 26 3.91 -18.28 26.18
N PRO A 27 3.56 -19.40 26.86
CA PRO A 27 3.73 -19.54 28.31
C PRO A 27 5.18 -19.68 28.75
N TRP A 28 6.12 -19.80 27.80
CA TRP A 28 7.51 -20.09 28.09
C TRP A 28 8.25 -18.98 28.83
N VAL A 29 7.72 -17.75 28.87
CA VAL A 29 8.34 -16.67 29.66
C VAL A 29 7.98 -16.79 31.15
N HIS A 30 6.92 -17.53 31.52
CA HIS A 30 6.40 -17.47 32.89
C HIS A 30 7.15 -18.33 33.92
N GLN A 31 7.74 -19.47 33.56
CA GLN A 31 8.40 -20.33 34.56
C GLN A 31 9.61 -19.65 35.20
N ILE A 32 10.39 -18.90 34.41
CA ILE A 32 11.53 -18.11 34.90
C ILE A 32 11.04 -16.93 35.78
N LEU A 33 9.90 -16.34 35.42
CA LEU A 33 9.29 -15.24 36.18
C LEU A 33 8.55 -15.72 37.46
N GLN A 34 8.23 -17.01 37.56
CA GLN A 34 7.57 -17.61 38.73
C GLN A 34 8.51 -17.79 39.92
N GLY A 35 9.83 -17.79 39.69
CA GLY A 35 10.85 -17.82 40.74
C GLY A 35 11.26 -16.44 41.27
N TRP A 36 10.59 -15.36 40.86
CA TRP A 36 10.97 -13.98 41.21
C TRP A 36 11.02 -13.70 42.72
N GLU A 37 10.23 -14.39 43.52
CA GLU A 37 10.27 -14.26 44.98
C GLU A 37 11.40 -15.09 45.62
N GLN A 38 11.91 -16.13 44.95
CA GLN A 38 13.01 -16.97 45.45
C GLN A 38 14.38 -16.53 44.93
N PHE A 39 14.44 -15.94 43.74
CA PHE A 39 15.66 -15.49 43.07
C PHE A 39 15.63 -13.98 42.92
N GLY A 40 16.00 -13.28 43.97
CA GLY A 40 16.32 -11.85 43.92
C GLY A 40 17.56 -11.51 43.08
N ASP A 41 18.00 -12.38 42.16
CA ASP A 41 19.26 -12.24 41.46
C ASP A 41 19.12 -12.38 39.94
N TYR A 42 19.14 -11.23 39.26
CA TYR A 42 19.43 -11.14 37.82
C TYR A 42 20.75 -11.86 37.45
N HIS A 43 21.64 -12.09 38.41
CA HIS A 43 22.93 -12.76 38.24
C HIS A 43 22.81 -14.20 37.74
N HIS A 44 21.72 -14.92 38.06
CA HIS A 44 21.57 -16.33 37.67
C HIS A 44 20.85 -16.52 36.33
N LEU A 45 19.97 -15.60 35.93
CA LEU A 45 19.21 -15.74 34.69
C LEU A 45 20.11 -15.79 33.44
N LEU A 46 21.11 -14.89 33.37
CA LEU A 46 22.05 -14.91 32.25
C LEU A 46 22.88 -16.20 32.23
N GLN A 47 23.22 -16.73 33.40
CA GLN A 47 23.97 -17.98 33.54
C GLN A 47 23.13 -19.18 33.09
N GLU A 48 21.84 -19.24 33.46
CA GLU A 48 20.92 -20.29 33.03
C GLU A 48 20.61 -20.24 31.53
N LEU A 49 20.33 -19.05 31.00
CA LEU A 49 20.08 -18.89 29.55
C LEU A 49 21.32 -19.28 28.74
N ARG A 50 22.51 -19.08 29.28
CA ARG A 50 23.79 -19.53 28.71
C ARG A 50 23.94 -21.06 28.68
N LEU A 51 23.09 -21.86 29.32
CA LEU A 51 23.14 -23.33 29.24
C LEU A 51 22.36 -23.90 28.05
N ASP A 52 21.47 -23.11 27.42
CA ASP A 52 20.62 -23.52 26.31
C ASP A 52 20.57 -22.42 25.25
N ASP A 53 21.34 -22.60 24.17
CA ASP A 53 21.47 -21.61 23.09
C ASP A 53 20.12 -21.32 22.40
N GLY A 54 19.22 -22.30 22.32
CA GLY A 54 17.89 -22.11 21.74
C GLY A 54 17.00 -21.23 22.62
N ARG A 55 17.09 -21.36 23.94
CA ARG A 55 16.43 -20.44 24.89
C ARG A 55 17.08 -19.06 24.87
N PHE A 56 18.42 -19.01 24.85
CA PHE A 56 19.19 -17.77 24.77
C PHE A 56 18.76 -16.92 23.57
N GLN A 57 18.76 -17.52 22.38
CA GLN A 57 18.41 -16.83 21.14
C GLN A 57 16.93 -16.42 21.10
N ARG A 58 16.03 -17.20 21.70
CA ARG A 58 14.61 -16.80 21.80
C ARG A 58 14.40 -15.64 22.77
N PHE A 59 15.17 -15.59 23.85
CA PHE A 59 15.09 -14.56 24.89
C PHE A 59 15.73 -13.25 24.42
N PHE A 60 17.02 -13.28 24.06
CA PHE A 60 17.79 -12.11 23.65
C PHE A 60 17.63 -11.74 22.17
N ARG A 61 17.03 -12.61 21.35
CA ARG A 61 16.92 -12.44 19.88
C ARG A 61 18.28 -12.30 19.18
N LEU A 62 19.34 -12.79 19.82
CA LEU A 62 20.72 -12.76 19.37
C LEU A 62 21.36 -14.13 19.60
N SER A 63 22.32 -14.51 18.77
CA SER A 63 23.21 -15.61 19.14
C SER A 63 24.06 -15.22 20.34
N ARG A 64 24.59 -16.21 21.05
CA ARG A 64 25.50 -15.99 22.17
C ARG A 64 26.72 -15.17 21.77
N THR A 65 27.31 -15.47 20.61
CA THR A 65 28.44 -14.74 20.05
C THR A 65 28.10 -13.27 19.81
N GLN A 66 26.97 -12.98 19.15
CA GLN A 66 26.51 -11.61 18.93
C GLN A 66 26.29 -10.85 20.24
N PHE A 67 25.78 -11.54 21.27
CA PHE A 67 25.58 -10.95 22.59
C PHE A 67 26.91 -10.62 23.27
N GLU A 68 27.90 -11.53 23.28
CA GLU A 68 29.22 -11.26 23.85
C GLU A 68 29.96 -10.16 23.09
N ASP A 69 29.88 -10.15 21.76
CA ASP A 69 30.48 -9.11 20.92
C ASP A 69 29.91 -7.74 21.28
N LEU A 70 28.58 -7.65 21.39
CA LEU A 70 27.90 -6.42 21.79
C LEU A 70 28.27 -6.01 23.22
N LEU A 71 28.28 -6.97 24.16
CA LEU A 71 28.69 -6.73 25.55
C LEU A 71 30.15 -6.28 25.64
N SER A 72 31.04 -6.75 24.77
CA SER A 72 32.43 -6.28 24.72
C SER A 72 32.53 -4.82 24.26
N CYS A 73 31.64 -4.39 23.37
CA CYS A 73 31.59 -3.03 22.83
C CYS A 73 31.01 -2.03 23.84
N VAL A 74 29.94 -2.41 24.54
CA VAL A 74 29.22 -1.50 25.44
C VAL A 74 29.52 -1.73 26.92
N GLY A 75 30.08 -2.88 27.29
CA GLY A 75 30.24 -3.30 28.70
C GLY A 75 31.10 -2.35 29.51
N ARG A 76 32.17 -1.80 28.94
CA ARG A 76 33.01 -0.78 29.61
C ARG A 76 32.30 0.58 29.80
N ARG A 77 31.19 0.80 29.10
CA ARG A 77 30.34 2.00 29.20
C ARG A 77 29.15 1.79 30.13
N ILE A 78 28.89 0.55 30.57
CA ILE A 78 27.85 0.23 31.55
C ILE A 78 28.48 0.36 32.94
N GLY A 79 28.28 1.51 33.58
CA GLY A 79 28.62 1.73 34.99
C GLY A 79 27.36 1.83 35.85
N LEU A 80 27.45 1.40 37.10
CA LEU A 80 26.44 1.71 38.12
C LEU A 80 26.55 3.21 38.45
N GLN A 81 25.75 4.03 37.78
CA GLN A 81 25.45 5.38 38.24
C GLN A 81 24.25 5.29 39.20
N ASP A 82 24.24 6.15 40.22
CA ASP A 82 23.23 6.24 41.29
C ASP A 82 21.86 5.72 40.84
N THR A 83 21.36 4.69 41.54
CA THR A 83 20.11 3.98 41.22
C THR A 83 18.86 4.80 41.57
N ASN A 84 18.84 6.10 41.27
CA ASN A 84 17.64 6.94 41.22
C ASN A 84 16.82 6.73 39.93
N TYR A 85 17.05 5.62 39.22
CA TYR A 85 16.36 5.23 37.97
C TYR A 85 14.90 4.77 38.18
N ARG A 86 14.10 5.50 38.97
CA ARG A 86 12.64 5.36 39.00
C ARG A 86 11.89 6.69 38.89
N GLY A 87 12.52 7.73 38.36
CA GLY A 87 11.75 8.81 37.74
C GLY A 87 11.14 8.27 36.44
N CYS A 88 9.81 8.11 36.38
CA CYS A 88 9.15 7.91 35.09
C CYS A 88 9.56 9.08 34.18
N ILE A 89 10.09 8.80 32.99
CA ILE A 89 10.32 9.84 31.99
C ILE A 89 8.99 10.61 31.86
N PRO A 90 8.98 11.94 32.09
CA PRO A 90 7.76 12.72 32.04
C PRO A 90 6.96 12.43 30.77
N THR A 91 5.64 12.35 30.89
CA THR A 91 4.76 12.01 29.75
C THR A 91 5.04 12.88 28.53
N ALA A 92 5.37 14.15 28.75
CA ALA A 92 5.76 15.09 27.69
C ALA A 92 7.05 14.68 26.96
N GLU A 93 8.08 14.26 27.69
CA GLU A 93 9.35 13.81 27.09
C GLU A 93 9.17 12.49 26.34
N ARG A 94 8.42 11.54 26.91
CA ARG A 94 8.04 10.29 26.23
C ARG A 94 7.30 10.57 24.94
N LEU A 95 6.32 11.47 24.97
CA LEU A 95 5.58 11.88 23.78
C LEU A 95 6.51 12.55 22.76
N SER A 96 7.43 13.42 23.19
CA SER A 96 8.38 14.09 22.29
C SER A 96 9.31 13.09 21.58
N ILE A 97 9.72 12.01 22.26
CA ILE A 97 10.56 10.96 21.69
C ILE A 97 9.72 10.10 20.73
N CYS A 98 8.50 9.72 21.12
CA CYS A 98 7.59 8.98 20.25
C CYS A 98 7.23 9.77 18.98
N LEU A 99 6.98 11.08 19.09
CA LEU A 99 6.66 11.94 17.96
C LEU A 99 7.87 12.20 17.06
N ARG A 100 9.09 12.30 17.62
CA ARG A 100 10.34 12.39 16.83
C ARG A 100 10.59 11.16 15.96
N HIS A 101 10.07 10.00 16.34
CA HIS A 101 10.19 8.75 15.58
C HIS A 101 8.87 8.29 14.97
N ALA A 102 7.82 9.12 15.04
CA ALA A 102 6.55 8.81 14.40
C ALA A 102 6.68 9.02 12.89
N ALA A 103 6.25 8.03 12.11
CA ALA A 103 6.18 8.17 10.67
C ALA A 103 5.21 9.31 10.32
N VAL A 104 5.64 10.16 9.39
CA VAL A 104 4.74 11.17 8.80
C VAL A 104 3.80 10.45 7.85
N VAL A 105 2.49 10.64 8.07
CA VAL A 105 1.46 10.05 7.21
C VAL A 105 1.26 10.93 5.98
N ILE A 106 1.64 10.43 4.81
CA ILE A 106 1.37 11.09 3.53
C ILE A 106 -0.04 10.70 3.08
N SER A 107 -0.96 11.66 3.09
CA SER A 107 -2.36 11.45 2.69
C SER A 107 -2.50 11.52 1.16
N GLY A 108 -2.44 10.36 0.49
CA GLY A 108 -2.67 10.29 -0.96
C GLY A 108 -4.06 10.80 -1.38
N THR A 109 -5.06 10.69 -0.51
CA THR A 109 -6.41 11.22 -0.76
C THR A 109 -6.43 12.74 -0.82
N GLU A 110 -5.71 13.40 0.09
CA GLU A 110 -5.63 14.86 0.09
C GLU A 110 -4.83 15.37 -1.11
N LEU A 111 -3.73 14.69 -1.43
CA LEU A 111 -2.93 15.01 -2.60
C LEU A 111 -3.71 14.84 -3.90
N ALA A 112 -4.46 13.75 -4.05
CA ALA A 112 -5.33 13.53 -5.21
C ALA A 112 -6.36 14.65 -5.36
N ARG A 113 -6.98 15.12 -4.26
CA ARG A 113 -7.92 16.27 -4.32
C ARG A 113 -7.24 17.57 -4.75
N GLN A 114 -6.00 17.80 -4.32
CA GLN A 114 -5.23 18.94 -4.78
C GLN A 114 -4.97 18.86 -6.28
N ILE A 115 -4.43 17.73 -6.76
CA ILE A 115 -4.16 17.49 -8.17
C ILE A 115 -5.44 17.59 -9.02
N HIS A 116 -6.57 17.09 -8.53
CA HIS A 116 -7.84 17.21 -9.22
C HIS A 116 -8.27 18.66 -9.44
N ARG A 117 -8.06 19.54 -8.44
CA ARG A 117 -8.36 20.97 -8.59
C ARG A 117 -7.44 21.65 -9.60
N GLU A 118 -6.16 21.29 -9.61
CA GLU A 118 -5.18 21.76 -10.60
C GLU A 118 -5.64 21.37 -12.02
N ILE A 119 -5.93 20.08 -12.25
CA ILE A 119 -6.37 19.57 -13.55
C ILE A 119 -7.70 20.18 -13.99
N GLN A 120 -8.67 20.31 -13.08
CA GLN A 120 -9.97 20.90 -13.42
C GLN A 120 -9.82 22.33 -13.94
N ARG A 121 -8.97 23.14 -13.29
CA ARG A 121 -8.65 24.49 -13.76
C ARG A 121 -8.00 24.46 -15.14
N ASP A 122 -7.03 23.58 -15.35
CA ASP A 122 -6.34 23.45 -16.65
C ASP A 122 -7.31 23.05 -17.77
N VAL A 123 -8.28 22.17 -17.49
CA VAL A 123 -9.33 21.77 -18.45
C VAL A 123 -10.28 22.93 -18.74
N GLU A 124 -10.69 23.68 -17.72
CA GLU A 124 -11.54 24.87 -17.88
C GLU A 124 -10.85 25.95 -18.72
N GLU A 125 -9.58 26.22 -18.45
CA GLU A 125 -8.76 27.14 -19.23
C GLU A 125 -8.63 26.66 -20.68
N LEU A 126 -8.32 25.38 -20.91
CA LEU A 126 -8.17 24.81 -22.25
C LEU A 126 -9.45 24.99 -23.09
N VAL A 127 -10.61 24.73 -22.49
CA VAL A 127 -11.93 24.90 -23.15
C VAL A 127 -12.25 26.38 -23.36
N ALA A 128 -11.93 27.26 -22.40
CA ALA A 128 -12.15 28.70 -22.54
C ALA A 128 -11.35 29.31 -23.71
N HIS A 129 -10.19 28.74 -24.04
CA HIS A 129 -9.39 29.11 -25.21
C HIS A 129 -9.93 28.55 -26.54
N GLY A 130 -11.12 27.93 -26.55
CA GLY A 130 -11.77 27.41 -27.75
C GLY A 130 -11.30 26.02 -28.17
N ASN A 131 -10.47 25.35 -27.36
CA ASN A 131 -10.08 23.96 -27.63
C ASN A 131 -11.22 23.01 -27.26
N MET A 132 -11.21 21.83 -27.89
CA MET A 132 -12.15 20.79 -27.52
C MET A 132 -11.87 20.24 -26.12
N ARG A 133 -12.96 19.94 -25.40
CA ARG A 133 -12.89 19.27 -24.11
C ARG A 133 -12.17 17.92 -24.30
N PRO A 134 -11.20 17.57 -23.45
CA PRO A 134 -10.51 16.29 -23.54
C PRO A 134 -11.50 15.12 -23.43
N HIS A 135 -11.18 14.04 -24.12
CA HIS A 135 -12.00 12.83 -24.12
C HIS A 135 -11.16 11.60 -23.79
N LEU A 136 -11.62 10.82 -22.80
CA LEU A 136 -11.01 9.58 -22.35
C LEU A 136 -11.83 8.38 -22.83
N GLY A 137 -11.26 7.61 -23.75
CA GLY A 137 -11.79 6.31 -24.15
C GLY A 137 -11.32 5.21 -23.22
N VAL A 138 -12.25 4.39 -22.72
CA VAL A 138 -11.94 3.23 -21.89
C VAL A 138 -12.48 1.97 -22.53
N ILE A 139 -11.64 0.94 -22.68
CA ILE A 139 -12.05 -0.39 -23.12
C ILE A 139 -12.00 -1.34 -21.93
N LEU A 140 -13.10 -2.03 -21.66
CA LEU A 140 -13.21 -3.05 -20.63
C LEU A 140 -13.55 -4.38 -21.29
N VAL A 141 -12.77 -5.42 -21.01
CA VAL A 141 -12.98 -6.77 -21.53
C VAL A 141 -13.37 -7.70 -20.38
N GLY A 142 -14.50 -8.40 -20.53
CA GLY A 142 -15.02 -9.33 -19.53
C GLY A 142 -15.79 -8.64 -18.40
N ASP A 143 -16.08 -9.42 -17.35
CA ASP A 143 -17.00 -9.05 -16.27
C ASP A 143 -16.38 -9.14 -14.87
N ASP A 144 -15.06 -8.96 -14.78
CA ASP A 144 -14.37 -8.94 -13.48
C ASP A 144 -14.88 -7.76 -12.61
N PRO A 145 -15.47 -8.03 -11.41
CA PRO A 145 -16.05 -6.97 -10.57
C PRO A 145 -15.04 -5.91 -10.13
N ALA A 146 -13.78 -6.28 -9.95
CA ALA A 146 -12.74 -5.33 -9.58
C ALA A 146 -12.45 -4.38 -10.75
N SER A 147 -12.29 -4.90 -11.96
CA SER A 147 -12.12 -4.11 -13.20
C SER A 147 -13.28 -3.13 -13.42
N HIS A 148 -14.53 -3.56 -13.24
CA HIS A 148 -15.71 -2.68 -13.29
C HIS A 148 -15.62 -1.53 -12.28
N THR A 149 -15.19 -1.81 -11.05
CA THR A 149 -15.02 -0.79 -10.01
C THR A 149 -13.91 0.20 -10.37
N TYR A 150 -12.79 -0.28 -10.89
CA TYR A 150 -11.69 0.58 -11.35
C TYR A 150 -12.12 1.51 -12.49
N VAL A 151 -12.78 0.97 -13.51
CA VAL A 151 -13.28 1.75 -14.65
C VAL A 151 -14.31 2.78 -14.21
N LYS A 152 -15.22 2.41 -13.31
CA LYS A 152 -16.19 3.35 -12.73
C LYS A 152 -15.52 4.49 -11.97
N ASN A 153 -14.45 4.20 -11.23
CA ASN A 153 -13.71 5.25 -10.53
C ASN A 153 -12.97 6.17 -11.50
N LYS A 154 -12.36 5.62 -12.57
CA LYS A 154 -11.68 6.39 -13.63
C LYS A 154 -12.65 7.32 -14.36
N THR A 155 -13.80 6.81 -14.80
CA THR A 155 -14.84 7.61 -15.46
C THR A 155 -15.45 8.65 -14.54
N ARG A 156 -15.71 8.31 -13.26
CA ARG A 156 -16.16 9.29 -12.27
C ARG A 156 -15.14 10.41 -12.06
N ALA A 157 -13.85 10.08 -11.98
CA ALA A 157 -12.79 11.08 -11.88
C ALA A 157 -12.76 11.98 -13.12
N ALA A 158 -12.80 11.40 -14.32
CA ALA A 158 -12.87 12.17 -15.57
C ALA A 158 -14.04 13.18 -15.55
N THR A 159 -15.26 12.73 -15.20
CA THR A 159 -16.43 13.61 -15.10
C THR A 159 -16.23 14.74 -14.10
N ILE A 160 -15.69 14.47 -12.91
CA ILE A 160 -15.41 15.49 -11.87
C ILE A 160 -14.43 16.54 -12.40
N LEU A 161 -13.44 16.11 -13.19
CA LEU A 161 -12.40 16.98 -13.76
C LEU A 161 -12.88 17.74 -15.01
N GLY A 162 -14.13 17.56 -15.44
CA GLY A 162 -14.63 18.12 -16.69
C GLY A 162 -14.04 17.44 -17.92
N ILE A 163 -13.55 16.22 -17.82
CA ILE A 163 -13.09 15.40 -18.95
C ILE A 163 -14.26 14.52 -19.39
N SER A 164 -14.55 14.52 -20.69
CA SER A 164 -15.57 13.60 -21.23
C SER A 164 -15.00 12.18 -21.29
N SER A 165 -15.81 11.16 -21.10
CA SER A 165 -15.32 9.78 -21.15
C SER A 165 -16.40 8.80 -21.58
N ASP A 166 -16.01 7.83 -22.39
CA ASP A 166 -16.87 6.71 -22.78
C ASP A 166 -16.21 5.38 -22.42
N THR A 167 -17.01 4.41 -22.01
CA THR A 167 -16.55 3.04 -21.73
C THR A 167 -17.17 2.08 -22.74
N VAL A 168 -16.32 1.41 -23.50
CA VAL A 168 -16.69 0.33 -24.42
C VAL A 168 -16.46 -1.00 -23.73
N VAL A 169 -17.56 -1.69 -23.42
CA VAL A 169 -17.51 -3.04 -22.84
C VAL A 169 -17.49 -4.08 -23.95
N ARG A 170 -16.63 -5.09 -23.81
CA ARG A 170 -16.55 -6.27 -24.67
C ARG A 170 -16.66 -7.53 -23.83
N PRO A 171 -17.29 -8.60 -24.35
CA PRO A 171 -17.35 -9.87 -23.65
C PRO A 171 -15.94 -10.45 -23.49
N SER A 172 -15.75 -11.31 -22.49
CA SER A 172 -14.48 -12.03 -22.32
C SER A 172 -14.12 -12.90 -23.52
N SER A 173 -15.09 -13.27 -24.36
CA SER A 173 -14.89 -14.06 -25.58
C SER A 173 -14.42 -13.26 -26.80
N VAL A 174 -14.24 -11.93 -26.69
CA VAL A 174 -13.76 -11.09 -27.79
C VAL A 174 -12.42 -11.61 -28.32
N SER A 175 -12.23 -11.62 -29.64
CA SER A 175 -10.94 -12.03 -30.21
C SER A 175 -9.89 -10.92 -30.05
N GLN A 176 -8.61 -11.29 -30.15
CA GLN A 176 -7.55 -10.30 -30.15
C GLN A 176 -7.66 -9.36 -31.36
N GLU A 177 -8.00 -9.89 -32.53
CA GLU A 177 -8.18 -9.12 -33.76
C GLU A 177 -9.29 -8.07 -33.61
N GLU A 178 -10.46 -8.47 -33.08
CA GLU A 178 -11.58 -7.56 -32.82
C GLU A 178 -11.21 -6.45 -31.83
N LEU A 179 -10.42 -6.79 -30.79
CA LEU A 179 -9.94 -5.81 -29.82
C LEU A 179 -8.94 -4.82 -30.44
N LEU A 180 -8.02 -5.30 -31.27
CA LEU A 180 -7.04 -4.47 -31.97
C LEU A 180 -7.71 -3.54 -32.99
N GLU A 181 -8.72 -4.02 -33.73
CA GLU A 181 -9.51 -3.18 -34.64
C GLU A 181 -10.26 -2.07 -33.91
N LEU A 182 -10.80 -2.37 -32.72
CA LEU A 182 -11.44 -1.35 -31.87
C LEU A 182 -10.44 -0.29 -31.41
N ILE A 183 -9.26 -0.70 -30.95
CA ILE A 183 -8.19 0.21 -30.53
C ILE A 183 -7.76 1.10 -31.69
N ASP A 184 -7.56 0.52 -32.88
CA ASP A 184 -7.18 1.24 -34.09
C ASP A 184 -8.24 2.27 -34.51
N LYS A 185 -9.54 1.92 -34.42
CA LYS A 185 -10.63 2.87 -34.61
C LYS A 185 -10.57 4.05 -33.64
N MET A 186 -10.33 3.79 -32.35
CA MET A 186 -10.23 4.83 -31.32
C MET A 186 -8.96 5.68 -31.44
N ASN A 187 -7.86 5.09 -31.90
CA ASN A 187 -6.63 5.83 -32.23
C ASN A 187 -6.87 6.83 -33.36
N ARG A 188 -7.64 6.46 -34.39
CA ARG A 188 -7.95 7.36 -35.51
C ARG A 188 -9.02 8.40 -35.20
N ASP A 189 -9.81 8.20 -34.15
CA ASP A 189 -10.79 9.19 -33.74
C ASP A 189 -10.10 10.40 -33.10
N TRP A 190 -10.06 11.51 -33.83
CA TRP A 190 -9.47 12.78 -33.41
C TRP A 190 -10.15 13.37 -32.16
N ARG A 191 -11.37 12.93 -31.81
CA ARG A 191 -12.06 13.34 -30.60
C ARG A 191 -11.47 12.69 -29.36
N VAL A 192 -10.92 11.47 -29.47
CA VAL A 192 -10.31 10.73 -28.37
C VAL A 192 -8.92 11.27 -28.09
N SER A 193 -8.75 11.90 -26.92
CA SER A 193 -7.48 12.48 -26.47
C SER A 193 -6.61 11.46 -25.72
N GLY A 194 -7.23 10.54 -24.99
CA GLY A 194 -6.56 9.47 -24.26
C GLY A 194 -7.34 8.17 -24.37
N LEU A 195 -6.61 7.06 -24.42
CA LEU A 195 -7.15 5.71 -24.54
C LEU A 195 -6.52 4.80 -23.50
N LEU A 196 -7.35 4.00 -22.84
CA LEU A 196 -6.90 2.98 -21.91
C LEU A 196 -7.68 1.67 -22.12
N VAL A 197 -6.97 0.55 -21.99
CA VAL A 197 -7.57 -0.79 -21.94
C VAL A 197 -7.37 -1.32 -20.54
N GLN A 198 -8.46 -1.66 -19.85
CA GLN A 198 -8.40 -2.15 -18.48
C GLN A 198 -7.82 -3.57 -18.44
N LEU A 199 -6.73 -3.72 -17.68
CA LEU A 199 -6.08 -5.00 -17.39
C LEU A 199 -6.59 -5.60 -16.06
N PRO A 200 -6.48 -6.93 -15.84
CA PRO A 200 -5.95 -7.93 -16.77
C PRO A 200 -6.92 -8.27 -17.91
N LEU A 201 -6.39 -8.78 -19.02
CA LEU A 201 -7.19 -9.31 -20.13
C LEU A 201 -7.33 -10.84 -20.03
N PRO A 202 -8.33 -11.44 -20.71
CA PRO A 202 -8.43 -12.90 -20.85
C PRO A 202 -7.15 -13.55 -21.40
N ASP A 203 -6.86 -14.77 -20.98
CA ASP A 203 -5.59 -15.48 -21.28
C ASP A 203 -5.30 -15.67 -22.78
N HIS A 204 -6.32 -15.69 -23.63
CA HIS A 204 -6.14 -15.82 -25.09
C HIS A 204 -5.76 -14.51 -25.78
N ILE A 205 -5.69 -13.40 -25.05
CA ILE A 205 -5.32 -12.08 -25.57
C ILE A 205 -3.93 -11.69 -25.05
N ASN A 206 -3.04 -11.30 -25.95
CA ASN A 206 -1.73 -10.81 -25.59
C ASN A 206 -1.80 -9.35 -25.11
N GLU A 207 -1.74 -9.14 -23.79
CA GLU A 207 -1.76 -7.80 -23.17
C GLU A 207 -0.67 -6.87 -23.72
N ARG A 208 0.53 -7.39 -24.02
CA ARG A 208 1.63 -6.58 -24.55
C ARG A 208 1.33 -6.08 -25.97
N ALA A 209 0.73 -6.93 -26.80
CA ALA A 209 0.29 -6.53 -28.14
C ALA A 209 -0.78 -5.44 -28.06
N VAL A 210 -1.74 -5.59 -27.13
CA VAL A 210 -2.80 -4.60 -26.88
C VAL A 210 -2.24 -3.27 -26.39
N CYS A 211 -1.34 -3.27 -25.39
CA CYS A 211 -0.72 -2.05 -24.88
C CYS A 211 0.08 -1.30 -25.97
N ASN A 212 0.76 -2.03 -26.84
CA ASN A 212 1.54 -1.45 -27.95
C ASN A 212 0.68 -1.06 -29.16
N ALA A 213 -0.60 -1.44 -29.20
CA ALA A 213 -1.52 -1.03 -30.25
C ALA A 213 -2.15 0.34 -29.97
N ILE A 214 -2.18 0.79 -28.71
CA ILE A 214 -2.61 2.15 -28.35
C ILE A 214 -1.58 3.14 -28.89
N ALA A 215 -2.01 4.22 -29.55
CA ALA A 215 -1.09 5.24 -30.05
C ALA A 215 -0.29 5.87 -28.89
N PRO A 216 1.05 6.04 -28.99
CA PRO A 216 1.88 6.52 -27.88
C PRO A 216 1.41 7.85 -27.29
N GLU A 217 0.90 8.75 -28.12
CA GLU A 217 0.36 10.06 -27.74
C GLU A 217 -0.98 9.99 -27.02
N LYS A 218 -1.72 8.88 -27.15
CA LYS A 218 -2.99 8.63 -26.46
C LYS A 218 -2.86 7.65 -25.29
N ASP A 219 -1.70 7.04 -25.09
CA ASP A 219 -1.43 6.05 -24.04
C ASP A 219 -1.31 6.71 -22.66
N VAL A 220 -2.47 6.98 -22.04
CA VAL A 220 -2.55 7.64 -20.73
C VAL A 220 -2.17 6.73 -19.56
N ASP A 221 -2.16 5.42 -19.75
CA ASP A 221 -1.66 4.45 -18.75
C ASP A 221 -0.14 4.24 -18.86
N GLY A 222 0.51 4.74 -19.92
CA GLY A 222 1.96 4.78 -20.09
C GLY A 222 2.60 3.41 -20.35
N PHE A 223 1.85 2.43 -20.86
CA PHE A 223 2.34 1.06 -21.04
C PHE A 223 2.91 0.75 -22.42
N HIS A 224 2.74 1.65 -23.38
CA HIS A 224 3.32 1.48 -24.70
C HIS A 224 4.85 1.48 -24.60
N ILE A 225 5.50 0.50 -25.26
CA ILE A 225 6.96 0.38 -25.31
C ILE A 225 7.69 1.66 -25.72
N VAL A 226 7.10 2.51 -26.56
CA VAL A 226 7.70 3.80 -26.94
C VAL A 226 7.74 4.76 -25.75
N ASN A 227 6.66 4.82 -24.96
CA ASN A 227 6.61 5.67 -23.77
C ASN A 227 7.54 5.16 -22.67
N ILE A 228 7.59 3.86 -22.44
CA ILE A 228 8.54 3.25 -21.50
C ILE A 228 9.98 3.48 -21.96
N GLY A 229 10.28 3.29 -23.25
CA GLY A 229 11.62 3.52 -23.80
C GLY A 229 12.06 4.97 -23.64
N LYS A 230 11.17 5.94 -23.95
CA LYS A 230 11.42 7.36 -23.72
C LYS A 230 11.67 7.66 -22.24
N LEU A 231 10.85 7.13 -21.34
CA LEU A 231 11.02 7.28 -19.90
C LEU A 231 12.39 6.76 -19.42
N CYS A 232 12.82 5.58 -19.88
CA CYS A 232 14.12 5.01 -19.53
C CYS A 232 15.31 5.82 -20.06
N LEU A 233 15.09 6.70 -21.04
CA LEU A 233 16.08 7.58 -21.64
C LEU A 233 15.95 9.03 -21.15
N ASP A 234 15.18 9.26 -20.07
CA ASP A 234 14.86 10.59 -19.53
C ASP A 234 14.24 11.55 -20.56
N GLN A 235 13.56 11.01 -21.57
CA GLN A 235 12.82 11.77 -22.58
C GLN A 235 11.37 11.99 -22.14
N ARG A 236 10.77 13.08 -22.63
CA ARG A 236 9.37 13.40 -22.37
C ARG A 236 8.45 12.31 -22.96
N SER A 237 7.63 11.71 -22.12
CA SER A 237 6.64 10.69 -22.48
C SER A 237 5.44 10.70 -21.53
N MET A 238 4.43 9.91 -21.85
CA MET A 238 3.49 9.46 -20.83
C MET A 238 4.22 8.49 -19.89
N VAL A 239 3.91 8.56 -18.60
CA VAL A 239 4.54 7.76 -17.55
C VAL A 239 3.47 6.87 -16.92
N PRO A 240 3.79 5.61 -16.58
CA PRO A 240 2.84 4.76 -15.87
C PRO A 240 2.22 5.44 -14.66
N ALA A 241 0.88 5.44 -14.61
CA ALA A 241 0.13 6.26 -13.66
C ALA A 241 0.49 5.98 -12.18
N THR A 242 0.69 4.71 -11.81
CA THR A 242 1.02 4.33 -10.42
C THR A 242 2.43 4.81 -10.01
N PRO A 243 3.52 4.52 -10.76
CA PRO A 243 4.82 5.14 -10.50
C PRO A 243 4.80 6.66 -10.48
N ALA A 244 4.08 7.30 -11.41
CA ALA A 244 3.94 8.75 -11.44
C ALA A 244 3.26 9.28 -10.15
N ALA A 245 2.22 8.61 -9.66
CA ALA A 245 1.55 8.97 -8.41
C ALA A 245 2.49 8.83 -7.19
N VAL A 246 3.27 7.75 -7.12
CA VAL A 246 4.28 7.56 -6.06
C VAL A 246 5.32 8.68 -6.09
N TRP A 247 5.78 9.06 -7.27
CA TRP A 247 6.73 10.16 -7.43
C TRP A 247 6.14 11.50 -6.98
N GLU A 248 4.90 11.80 -7.37
CA GLU A 248 4.21 13.01 -6.91
C GLU A 248 3.99 13.01 -5.39
N MET A 249 3.72 11.86 -4.78
CA MET A 249 3.65 11.74 -3.32
C MET A 249 4.99 12.05 -2.65
N ILE A 250 6.10 11.56 -3.19
CA ILE A 250 7.45 11.82 -2.65
C ILE A 250 7.83 13.30 -2.83
N LYS A 251 7.53 13.87 -4.00
CA LYS A 251 7.91 15.24 -4.36
C LYS A 251 7.14 16.30 -3.57
N ARG A 252 5.90 16.00 -3.16
CA ARG A 252 5.00 16.93 -2.46
C ARG A 252 4.85 16.65 -0.95
N ALA A 253 5.48 15.60 -0.43
CA ALA A 253 5.54 15.28 1.00
C ALA A 253 6.64 16.07 1.71
#